data_AF-A0A3P7DWX3-F1
#
_entry.id   AF-A0A3P7DWX3-F1
#
_cell.length_a   1.000
_cell.length_b   1.000
_cell.length_c   1.000
_cell.angle_alpha   90.00
_cell.angle_beta   90.00
_cell.angle_gamma   90.00
#
_symmetry.space_group_name_H-M   'P 1'
#
loop_
_entity.id
_entity.type
_entity.pdbx_description
1 polymer ?
#
loop_
_entity_poly.entity_id
_entity_poly.type
_entity_poly.pdbx_seq_one_letter_code
_entity_poly.pdbx_strand_id
1 'polypeptide(L)'
;MKPACRQKLLFDDLKAANKIISDFENLTVSKLIVYILPVLFKCASIQLVDESKLYFDLIGDKLLNLCKKVLDCTRSNALEDYLDAVKDITQIEEVVACCNVLYTQLVSAADKKLTEDEKREIQQFVMMLLRSNEQNYENAANGGKAGAGYRVPIVHGLCGPVGSALKNLFFGSSIKNCSNRTEKKTLEQILTGDEDMPYRRRQYIIRCDARRPTLGSRTLPQRLYAAISKEEYRICLTLSSDTVLS
;
A
#
# COMPACT_ATOMS: atom_id res chain seq x y z
N MET A 1 -29.71 -2.81 65.83
CA MET A 1 -28.63 -2.78 64.81
C MET A 1 -28.31 -4.23 64.43
N LYS A 2 -28.40 -4.75 63.21
CA LYS A 2 -28.47 -4.17 61.87
C LYS A 2 -29.47 -4.99 61.01
N PRO A 3 -30.41 -4.36 60.30
CA PRO A 3 -31.38 -5.03 59.43
C PRO A 3 -30.81 -5.55 58.11
N ALA A 4 -29.48 -5.55 57.94
CA ALA A 4 -28.81 -5.94 56.69
C ALA A 4 -28.87 -7.46 56.41
N CYS A 5 -29.05 -8.32 57.42
CA CYS A 5 -29.09 -9.78 57.22
C CYS A 5 -30.37 -10.32 56.57
N ARG A 6 -31.38 -9.47 56.32
CA ARG A 6 -32.69 -9.88 55.74
C ARG A 6 -32.89 -9.47 54.30
N GLN A 7 -31.92 -8.82 53.66
CA GLN A 7 -31.90 -8.78 52.20
C GLN A 7 -31.58 -10.20 51.75
N LYS A 8 -32.63 -10.98 51.48
CA LYS A 8 -32.58 -12.20 50.67
C LYS A 8 -31.62 -11.89 49.53
N LEU A 9 -30.45 -12.54 49.50
CA LEU A 9 -29.43 -12.26 48.48
C LEU A 9 -30.14 -12.35 47.14
N LEU A 10 -30.34 -11.20 46.49
CA LEU A 10 -31.12 -11.09 45.26
C LEU A 10 -30.44 -11.86 44.12
N PHE A 11 -29.16 -12.15 44.31
CA PHE A 11 -28.29 -12.94 43.46
C PHE A 11 -27.94 -14.20 44.26
N ASP A 12 -28.40 -15.35 43.81
CA ASP A 12 -28.01 -16.64 44.37
C ASP A 12 -26.58 -16.95 43.90
N ASP A 13 -25.62 -16.18 44.42
CA ASP A 13 -24.21 -16.18 44.00
C ASP A 13 -23.60 -17.57 44.16
N LEU A 14 -24.06 -18.34 45.15
CA LEU A 14 -23.64 -19.74 45.35
C LEU A 14 -24.07 -20.63 44.19
N LYS A 15 -25.33 -20.48 43.72
CA LYS A 15 -25.84 -21.24 42.58
C LYS A 15 -25.15 -20.84 41.28
N ALA A 16 -24.88 -19.55 41.09
CA ALA A 16 -24.11 -19.06 39.95
C ALA A 16 -22.68 -19.60 39.98
N ALA A 17 -22.01 -19.56 41.14
CA ALA A 17 -20.66 -20.09 41.32
C ALA A 17 -20.58 -21.60 41.06
N ASN A 18 -21.52 -22.39 41.59
CA ASN A 18 -21.58 -23.83 41.34
C ASN A 18 -21.80 -24.15 39.86
N LYS A 19 -22.62 -23.36 39.15
CA LYS A 19 -22.80 -23.50 37.71
C LYS A 19 -21.50 -23.23 36.95
N ILE A 20 -20.80 -22.14 37.29
CA ILE A 20 -19.52 -21.78 36.69
C ILE A 20 -18.48 -22.89 36.93
N ILE A 21 -18.38 -23.43 38.15
CA ILE A 21 -17.46 -24.53 38.49
C ILE A 21 -17.79 -25.77 37.66
N SER A 22 -19.06 -26.16 37.58
CA SER A 22 -19.48 -27.31 36.77
C SER A 22 -19.24 -27.10 35.26
N ASP A 23 -19.39 -25.87 34.78
CA ASP A 23 -19.06 -25.50 33.40
C ASP A 23 -17.54 -25.61 33.13
N PHE A 24 -16.70 -25.25 34.12
CA PHE A 24 -15.23 -25.41 34.05
C PHE A 24 -14.78 -26.87 34.14
N GLU A 25 -15.41 -27.70 34.98
CA GLU A 25 -15.12 -29.13 35.07
C GLU A 25 -15.41 -29.87 33.75
N ASN A 26 -16.46 -29.44 33.04
CA ASN A 26 -16.88 -29.99 31.75
C ASN A 26 -16.38 -29.18 30.55
N LEU A 27 -15.34 -28.36 30.75
CA LEU A 27 -14.79 -27.50 29.72
C LEU A 27 -13.93 -28.32 28.75
N THR A 28 -14.38 -28.40 27.51
CA THR A 28 -13.59 -28.98 26.42
C THR A 28 -12.74 -27.90 25.75
N VAL A 29 -11.65 -28.30 25.11
CA VAL A 29 -10.80 -27.39 24.31
C VAL A 29 -11.63 -26.65 23.26
N SER A 30 -12.60 -27.33 22.65
CA SER A 30 -13.53 -26.70 21.68
C SER A 30 -14.35 -25.58 22.30
N LYS A 31 -14.95 -25.79 23.48
CA LYS A 31 -15.70 -24.72 24.18
C LYS A 31 -14.79 -23.56 24.59
N LEU A 32 -13.57 -23.86 25.05
CA LEU A 32 -12.58 -22.85 25.41
C LEU A 32 -12.26 -21.94 24.21
N ILE A 33 -12.05 -22.52 23.02
CA ILE A 33 -11.82 -21.75 21.79
C ILE A 33 -12.99 -20.80 21.53
N VAL A 34 -14.24 -21.29 21.60
CA VAL A 34 -15.44 -20.46 21.39
C VAL A 34 -15.53 -19.30 22.39
N TYR A 35 -15.16 -19.52 23.66
CA TYR A 35 -15.16 -18.45 24.67
C TYR A 35 -14.07 -17.41 24.45
N ILE A 36 -12.91 -17.81 23.93
CA ILE A 36 -11.77 -16.92 23.68
C ILE A 36 -11.95 -16.13 22.37
N LEU A 37 -12.69 -16.68 21.40
CA LEU A 37 -12.84 -16.15 20.06
C LEU A 37 -13.26 -14.66 20.01
N PRO A 38 -14.27 -14.19 20.77
CA PRO A 38 -14.62 -12.76 20.78
C PRO A 38 -13.48 -11.85 21.27
N VAL A 39 -12.66 -12.34 22.21
CA VAL A 39 -11.52 -11.58 22.74
C VAL A 39 -10.43 -11.47 21.67
N LEU A 40 -10.12 -12.57 20.97
CA LEU A 40 -9.12 -12.59 19.91
C LEU A 40 -9.47 -11.63 18.78
N PHE A 41 -10.72 -11.61 18.31
CA PHE A 41 -11.13 -10.71 17.23
C PHE A 41 -11.09 -9.24 17.65
N LYS A 42 -11.43 -8.93 18.90
CA LYS A 42 -11.27 -7.58 19.44
C LYS A 42 -9.80 -7.17 19.49
N CYS A 43 -8.92 -8.04 19.99
CA CYS A 43 -7.48 -7.79 20.02
C CYS A 43 -6.91 -7.61 18.60
N ALA A 44 -7.25 -8.50 17.67
CA ALA A 44 -6.82 -8.42 16.28
C ALA A 44 -7.30 -7.12 15.62
N SER A 45 -8.54 -6.72 15.86
CA SER A 45 -9.08 -5.45 15.34
C SER A 45 -8.33 -4.25 15.90
N ILE A 46 -8.05 -4.23 17.20
CA ILE A 46 -7.29 -3.14 17.85
C ILE A 46 -5.88 -3.06 17.28
N GLN A 47 -5.20 -4.20 17.13
CA GLN A 47 -3.86 -4.25 16.54
C GLN A 47 -3.88 -3.73 15.10
N LEU A 48 -4.83 -4.19 14.29
CA LEU A 48 -4.95 -3.76 12.90
C LEU A 48 -5.26 -2.26 12.81
N VAL A 49 -6.10 -1.72 13.71
CA VAL A 49 -6.35 -0.27 13.81
C VAL A 49 -5.08 0.49 14.16
N ASP A 50 -4.24 -0.02 15.07
CA ASP A 50 -3.00 0.62 15.48
C ASP A 50 -1.97 0.68 14.34
N GLU A 51 -1.76 -0.45 13.65
CA GLU A 51 -0.84 -0.55 12.51
C GLU A 51 -1.31 0.26 11.30
N SER A 52 -2.62 0.38 11.11
CA SER A 52 -3.23 1.13 10.00
C SER A 52 -3.40 2.63 10.23
N LYS A 53 -3.08 3.17 11.42
CA LYS A 53 -3.18 4.61 11.71
C LYS A 53 -2.53 5.49 10.65
N LEU A 54 -1.40 5.02 10.14
CA LEU A 54 -0.61 5.67 9.11
C LEU A 54 -1.30 5.72 7.75
N TYR A 55 -2.22 4.81 7.46
CA TYR A 55 -2.89 4.66 6.16
C TYR A 55 -4.41 4.84 6.26
N PHE A 56 -4.87 5.53 7.31
CA PHE A 56 -6.30 5.68 7.59
C PHE A 56 -7.07 6.31 6.43
N ASP A 57 -6.46 7.25 5.70
CA ASP A 57 -7.07 7.86 4.51
C ASP A 57 -7.38 6.83 3.41
N LEU A 58 -6.68 5.70 3.38
CA LEU A 58 -6.86 4.66 2.37
C LEU A 58 -7.86 3.59 2.78
N ILE A 59 -7.80 3.14 4.02
CA ILE A 59 -8.56 1.97 4.51
C ILE A 59 -9.57 2.29 5.61
N GLY A 60 -9.73 3.56 5.98
CA GLY A 60 -10.59 3.99 7.10
C GLY A 60 -12.02 3.47 7.00
N ASP A 61 -12.63 3.52 5.83
CA ASP A 61 -14.00 3.02 5.63
C ASP A 61 -14.09 1.49 5.81
N LYS A 62 -13.13 0.75 5.24
CA LYS A 62 -13.04 -0.72 5.38
C LYS A 62 -12.82 -1.11 6.85
N LEU A 63 -11.96 -0.37 7.55
CA LEU A 63 -11.65 -0.59 8.96
C LEU A 63 -12.85 -0.30 9.88
N LEU A 64 -13.58 0.79 9.65
CA LEU A 64 -14.79 1.11 10.40
C LEU A 64 -15.87 0.05 10.21
N ASN A 65 -16.03 -0.47 8.99
CA ASN A 65 -16.95 -1.56 8.71
C ASN A 65 -16.51 -2.86 9.40
N LEU A 66 -15.22 -3.17 9.41
CA LEU A 66 -14.68 -4.30 10.17
C LEU A 66 -14.98 -4.16 11.66
N CYS A 67 -14.73 -3.00 12.28
CA CYS A 67 -14.98 -2.80 13.71
C CYS A 67 -16.47 -3.00 14.08
N LYS A 68 -17.38 -2.51 13.23
CA LYS A 68 -18.83 -2.76 13.39
C LYS A 68 -19.15 -4.25 13.26
N LYS A 69 -18.63 -4.90 12.21
CA LYS A 69 -18.81 -6.34 11.99
C LYS A 69 -18.33 -7.15 13.20
N VAL A 70 -17.13 -6.90 13.71
CA VAL A 70 -16.57 -7.60 14.88
C VAL A 70 -17.40 -7.37 16.15
N LEU A 71 -17.95 -6.16 16.34
CA LEU A 71 -18.88 -5.88 17.44
C LEU A 71 -20.15 -6.73 17.31
N ASP A 72 -20.70 -6.84 16.11
CA ASP A 72 -21.91 -7.62 15.84
C ASP A 72 -21.65 -9.13 15.97
N CYS A 73 -20.53 -9.65 15.44
CA CYS A 73 -20.09 -11.06 15.59
C CYS A 73 -19.98 -11.46 17.07
N THR A 74 -19.45 -10.55 17.90
CA THR A 74 -19.30 -10.80 19.34
C THR A 74 -20.66 -10.93 20.04
N ARG A 75 -21.72 -10.32 19.49
CA ARG A 75 -23.08 -10.36 20.06
C ARG A 75 -23.90 -11.52 19.54
N SER A 76 -23.80 -11.84 18.25
CA SER A 76 -24.51 -12.96 17.63
C SER A 76 -23.90 -14.31 18.03
N ASN A 77 -22.59 -14.34 18.25
CA ASN A 77 -21.78 -15.53 18.52
C ASN A 77 -21.97 -16.65 17.47
N ALA A 78 -22.35 -16.28 16.24
CA ALA A 78 -22.46 -17.20 15.12
C ALA A 78 -21.08 -17.41 14.48
N LEU A 79 -20.72 -18.67 14.20
CA LEU A 79 -19.42 -19.02 13.64
C LEU A 79 -19.20 -18.43 12.23
N GLU A 80 -20.27 -18.35 11.42
CA GLU A 80 -20.23 -17.81 10.05
C GLU A 80 -19.82 -16.33 10.03
N ASP A 81 -20.35 -15.53 10.97
CA ASP A 81 -20.02 -14.11 11.09
C ASP A 81 -18.52 -13.90 11.37
N TYR A 82 -17.92 -14.79 12.18
CA TYR A 82 -16.48 -14.74 12.45
C TYR A 82 -15.65 -15.08 11.21
N LEU A 83 -16.06 -16.07 10.41
CA LEU A 83 -15.37 -16.40 9.17
C LEU A 83 -15.38 -15.23 8.18
N ASP A 84 -16.50 -14.52 8.08
CA ASP A 84 -16.59 -13.33 7.24
C ASP A 84 -15.77 -12.16 7.79
N ALA A 85 -15.69 -12.00 9.12
CA ALA A 85 -14.79 -11.04 9.73
C ALA A 85 -13.31 -11.37 9.47
N VAL A 86 -12.91 -12.65 9.47
CA VAL A 86 -11.53 -13.05 9.10
C VAL A 86 -11.21 -12.65 7.67
N LYS A 87 -12.12 -12.87 6.71
CA LYS A 87 -11.91 -12.47 5.32
C LYS A 87 -11.64 -10.97 5.20
N ASP A 88 -12.42 -10.15 5.90
CA ASP A 88 -12.23 -8.70 5.92
C ASP A 88 -10.90 -8.31 6.57
N ILE A 89 -10.52 -8.96 7.68
CA ILE A 89 -9.22 -8.74 8.33
C ILE A 89 -8.08 -9.03 7.36
N THR A 90 -8.09 -10.19 6.70
CA THR A 90 -7.05 -10.59 5.75
C THR A 90 -6.94 -9.61 4.59
N GLN A 91 -8.07 -9.15 4.01
CA GLN A 91 -8.05 -8.16 2.93
C GLN A 91 -7.44 -6.82 3.36
N ILE A 92 -7.75 -6.34 4.58
CA ILE A 92 -7.18 -5.10 5.09
C ILE A 92 -5.69 -5.29 5.40
N GLU A 93 -5.31 -6.43 5.97
CA GLU A 93 -3.93 -6.79 6.29
C GLU A 93 -3.06 -6.86 5.03
N GLU A 94 -3.54 -7.43 3.93
CA GLU A 94 -2.84 -7.47 2.64
C GLU A 94 -2.47 -6.07 2.14
N VAL A 95 -3.41 -5.12 2.25
CA VAL A 95 -3.22 -3.73 1.84
C VAL A 95 -2.19 -3.03 2.74
N VAL A 96 -2.31 -3.20 4.06
CA VAL A 96 -1.36 -2.62 5.03
C VAL A 96 0.04 -3.20 4.86
N ALA A 97 0.15 -4.52 4.70
CA ALA A 97 1.41 -5.21 4.46
C ALA A 97 2.06 -4.72 3.16
N CYS A 98 1.28 -4.58 2.08
CA CYS A 98 1.77 -4.03 0.82
C CYS A 98 2.33 -2.61 0.99
N CYS A 99 1.58 -1.73 1.67
CA CYS A 99 2.05 -0.38 1.99
C CYS A 99 3.37 -0.39 2.78
N ASN A 100 3.45 -1.21 3.82
CA ASN A 100 4.63 -1.30 4.69
C ASN A 100 5.86 -1.82 3.93
N VAL A 101 5.68 -2.81 3.06
CA VAL A 101 6.77 -3.33 2.20
C VAL A 101 7.24 -2.26 1.24
N LEU A 102 6.34 -1.59 0.52
CA LEU A 102 6.69 -0.53 -0.44
C LEU A 102 7.39 0.64 0.24
N TYR A 103 6.85 1.07 1.38
CA TYR A 103 7.44 2.13 2.19
C TYR A 103 8.85 1.75 2.65
N THR A 104 9.03 0.55 3.21
CA THR A 104 10.34 0.06 3.67
C THR A 104 11.34 -0.06 2.53
N GLN A 105 10.90 -0.52 1.36
CA GLN A 105 11.75 -0.60 0.16
C GLN A 105 12.20 0.79 -0.32
N LEU A 106 11.29 1.77 -0.36
CA LEU A 106 11.64 3.12 -0.78
C LEU A 106 12.56 3.82 0.23
N VAL A 107 12.30 3.66 1.52
CA VAL A 107 13.13 4.24 2.59
C VAL A 107 14.52 3.60 2.62
N SER A 108 14.63 2.28 2.44
CA SER A 108 15.93 1.59 2.40
C SER A 108 16.73 1.88 1.13
N ALA A 109 16.06 2.19 0.02
CA ALA A 109 16.71 2.65 -1.21
C ALA A 109 17.22 4.09 -1.13
N ALA A 110 16.79 4.89 -0.15
CA ALA A 110 17.27 6.24 0.04
C ALA A 110 18.70 6.24 0.62
N ASP A 111 19.64 6.88 -0.07
CA ASP A 111 21.05 6.91 0.32
C ASP A 111 21.33 7.81 1.53
N LYS A 112 20.41 8.72 1.84
CA LYS A 112 20.51 9.71 2.91
C LYS A 112 19.55 9.37 4.04
N LYS A 113 19.92 9.78 5.25
CA LYS A 113 18.97 9.80 6.37
C LYS A 113 17.85 10.78 6.02
N LEU A 114 16.67 10.23 5.74
CA LEU A 114 15.50 11.02 5.40
C LEU A 114 14.99 11.78 6.63
N THR A 115 14.56 13.01 6.40
CA THR A 115 13.80 13.80 7.37
C THR A 115 12.39 13.23 7.55
N GLU A 116 11.71 13.57 8.65
CA GLU A 116 10.35 13.10 8.91
C GLU A 116 9.35 13.60 7.84
N ASP A 117 9.59 14.78 7.27
CA ASP A 117 8.77 15.32 6.18
C ASP A 117 8.97 14.54 4.87
N GLU A 118 10.22 14.18 4.54
CA GLU A 118 10.51 13.35 3.37
C GLU A 118 9.93 11.93 3.50
N LYS A 119 9.95 11.35 4.72
CA LYS A 119 9.30 10.06 5.00
C LYS A 119 7.79 10.15 4.78
N ARG A 120 7.15 11.24 5.21
CA ARG A 120 5.73 11.50 4.98
C ARG A 120 5.41 11.65 3.48
N GLU A 121 6.28 12.31 2.71
CA GLU A 121 6.14 12.41 1.25
C GLU A 121 6.21 11.03 0.58
N ILE A 122 7.14 10.16 0.99
CA ILE A 122 7.23 8.77 0.51
C ILE A 122 5.96 7.99 0.89
N GLN A 123 5.49 8.14 2.13
CA GLN A 123 4.29 7.47 2.59
C GLN A 123 3.04 7.89 1.80
N GLN A 124 2.87 9.20 1.55
CA GLN A 124 1.80 9.72 0.70
C GLN A 124 1.90 9.18 -0.73
N PHE A 125 3.12 9.11 -1.28
CA PHE A 125 3.35 8.52 -2.59
C PHE A 125 2.94 7.04 -2.64
N VAL A 126 3.26 6.24 -1.63
CA VAL A 126 2.83 4.84 -1.51
C VAL A 126 1.31 4.72 -1.48
N MET A 127 0.62 5.57 -0.71
CA MET A 127 -0.85 5.58 -0.68
C MET A 127 -1.44 5.94 -2.05
N MET A 128 -0.87 6.93 -2.74
CA MET A 128 -1.31 7.32 -4.08
C MET A 128 -1.11 6.20 -5.09
N LEU A 129 0.01 5.47 -5.01
CA LEU A 129 0.25 4.26 -5.81
C LEU A 129 -0.82 3.20 -5.57
N LEU A 130 -1.12 2.91 -4.31
CA LEU A 130 -2.09 1.85 -4.00
C LEU A 130 -3.51 2.22 -4.42
N ARG A 131 -3.93 3.47 -4.22
CA ARG A 131 -5.22 3.99 -4.75
C ARG A 131 -5.31 3.86 -6.27
N SER A 132 -4.23 4.22 -6.98
CA SER A 132 -4.20 4.09 -8.44
C SER A 132 -4.27 2.63 -8.89
N ASN A 133 -3.73 1.71 -8.08
CA ASN A 133 -3.79 0.29 -8.36
C ASN A 133 -5.19 -0.32 -8.15
N GLU A 134 -5.90 0.08 -7.09
CA GLU A 134 -7.29 -0.36 -6.89
C GLU A 134 -8.19 0.09 -8.07
N GLN A 135 -7.98 1.29 -8.61
CA GLN A 135 -8.69 1.80 -9.79
C GLN A 135 -8.37 1.05 -11.10
N ASN A 136 -7.25 0.32 -11.18
CA ASN A 136 -6.87 -0.46 -12.37
C ASN A 136 -7.85 -1.62 -12.63
N TYR A 137 -8.41 -2.25 -11.59
CA TYR A 137 -9.29 -3.40 -11.74
C TYR A 137 -10.64 -3.05 -12.40
N GLU A 138 -11.18 -1.87 -12.11
CA GLU A 138 -12.47 -1.45 -12.68
C GLU A 138 -12.38 -1.09 -14.17
N ASN A 139 -11.20 -0.66 -14.64
CA ASN A 139 -11.03 -0.14 -16.00
C ASN A 139 -10.39 -1.13 -16.98
N ALA A 140 -9.77 -2.20 -16.50
CA ALA A 140 -9.26 -3.28 -17.35
C ALA A 140 -10.39 -3.99 -18.11
N ALA A 141 -11.57 -4.13 -17.49
CA ALA A 141 -12.76 -4.72 -18.12
C ALA A 141 -13.36 -3.81 -19.21
N ASN A 142 -13.23 -2.49 -19.06
CA ASN A 142 -13.84 -1.50 -19.96
C ASN A 142 -12.88 -1.05 -21.08
N GLY A 143 -12.23 -2.00 -21.75
CA GLY A 143 -11.46 -1.75 -22.99
C GLY A 143 -10.54 -0.52 -22.92
N GLY A 144 -9.86 -0.35 -21.77
CA GLY A 144 -9.34 0.92 -21.28
C GLY A 144 -8.63 1.76 -22.35
N LYS A 145 -8.93 3.07 -22.36
CA LYS A 145 -8.22 4.08 -23.15
C LYS A 145 -6.73 3.75 -23.21
N ALA A 146 -6.29 3.24 -24.36
CA ALA A 146 -5.00 2.60 -24.57
C ALA A 146 -3.86 3.31 -23.81
N GLY A 147 -3.34 2.68 -22.76
CA GLY A 147 -2.11 3.09 -22.09
C GLY A 147 -2.09 4.52 -21.52
N ALA A 148 -3.22 5.21 -21.38
CA ALA A 148 -3.33 6.45 -20.62
C ALA A 148 -3.35 6.17 -19.11
N GLY A 149 -2.62 5.11 -18.70
CA GLY A 149 -2.60 4.49 -17.40
C GLY A 149 -2.39 5.53 -16.31
N TYR A 150 -3.15 5.34 -15.24
CA TYR A 150 -3.10 6.13 -14.03
C TYR A 150 -1.66 6.49 -13.67
N ARG A 151 -1.40 7.78 -13.50
CA ARG A 151 -0.07 8.31 -13.19
C ARG A 151 -0.10 8.86 -11.79
N VAL A 152 0.84 8.42 -10.97
CA VAL A 152 1.12 9.06 -9.70
C VAL A 152 2.16 10.14 -9.92
N PRO A 153 1.87 11.41 -9.61
CA PRO A 153 2.87 12.47 -9.70
C PRO A 153 3.99 12.22 -8.68
N ILE A 154 5.23 12.37 -9.11
CA ILE A 154 6.39 12.39 -8.21
C ILE A 154 6.61 13.85 -7.84
N VAL A 155 6.26 14.20 -6.61
CA VAL A 155 6.51 15.54 -6.06
C VAL A 155 8.02 15.80 -6.07
N HIS A 156 8.43 17.02 -6.43
CA HIS A 156 9.83 17.41 -6.64
C HIS A 156 10.61 16.64 -7.74
N GLY A 157 9.94 15.79 -8.52
CA GLY A 157 10.54 15.05 -9.64
C GLY A 157 11.67 14.11 -9.21
N LEU A 158 12.66 13.91 -10.09
CA LEU A 158 13.77 12.95 -9.86
C LEU A 158 14.73 13.38 -8.73
N CYS A 159 14.74 14.66 -8.37
CA CYS A 159 15.56 15.22 -7.29
C CYS A 159 14.87 15.16 -5.91
N GLY A 160 13.57 14.86 -5.87
CA GLY A 160 12.81 14.66 -4.64
C GLY A 160 13.21 13.40 -3.87
N PRO A 161 12.74 13.24 -2.62
CA PRO A 161 13.01 12.03 -1.83
C PRO A 161 12.47 10.78 -2.53
N VAL A 162 11.25 10.85 -3.07
CA VAL A 162 10.62 9.77 -3.83
C VAL A 162 11.38 9.48 -5.12
N GLY A 163 11.70 10.50 -5.91
CA GLY A 163 12.43 10.35 -7.17
C GLY A 163 13.83 9.78 -6.98
N SER A 164 14.53 10.21 -5.93
CA SER A 164 15.83 9.68 -5.56
C SER A 164 15.74 8.22 -5.11
N ALA A 165 14.76 7.87 -4.28
CA ALA A 165 14.53 6.49 -3.85
C ALA A 165 14.22 5.57 -5.04
N LEU A 166 13.34 6.00 -5.95
CA LEU A 166 13.01 5.25 -7.17
C LEU A 166 14.24 5.11 -8.07
N LYS A 167 15.02 6.18 -8.24
CA LYS A 167 16.27 6.13 -9.01
C LYS A 167 17.22 5.09 -8.43
N ASN A 168 17.36 5.04 -7.11
CA ASN A 168 18.23 4.07 -6.45
C ASN A 168 17.67 2.64 -6.49
N LEU A 169 16.36 2.49 -6.40
CA LEU A 169 15.71 1.19 -6.50
C LEU A 169 15.89 0.57 -7.89
N PHE A 170 15.66 1.36 -8.95
CA PHE A 170 15.75 0.88 -10.33
C PHE A 170 17.16 0.92 -10.93
N PHE A 171 18.00 1.86 -10.51
CA PHE A 171 19.35 2.08 -11.08
C PHE A 171 20.49 1.98 -10.05
N GLY A 172 20.21 2.17 -8.76
CA GLY A 172 21.23 2.16 -7.69
C GLY A 172 21.81 0.78 -7.42
N SER A 173 21.04 -0.30 -7.61
CA SER A 173 21.56 -1.68 -7.62
C SER A 173 22.60 -1.91 -8.73
N SER A 174 22.54 -1.15 -9.82
CA SER A 174 23.54 -1.17 -10.88
C SER A 174 24.81 -0.38 -10.54
N ILE A 175 24.77 0.50 -9.54
CA ILE A 175 25.86 1.46 -9.27
C ILE A 175 26.58 1.17 -7.94
N LYS A 176 25.89 0.77 -6.87
CA LYS A 176 26.52 0.59 -5.55
C LYS A 176 27.17 -0.77 -5.31
N ASN A 177 26.87 -1.80 -6.09
CA ASN A 177 27.61 -3.07 -6.05
C ASN A 177 28.91 -3.03 -6.85
N CYS A 178 29.40 -1.84 -7.21
CA CYS A 178 30.65 -1.64 -7.93
C CYS A 178 31.91 -1.97 -7.11
N SER A 179 31.79 -2.44 -5.86
CA SER A 179 32.95 -2.96 -5.12
C SER A 179 33.14 -4.48 -5.26
N ASN A 180 32.11 -5.33 -5.13
CA ASN A 180 32.37 -6.76 -4.86
C ASN A 180 31.58 -7.79 -5.69
N ARG A 181 31.09 -7.47 -6.90
CA ARG A 181 30.73 -8.52 -7.87
C ARG A 181 31.14 -8.15 -9.29
N THR A 182 31.97 -9.02 -9.87
CA THR A 182 32.66 -8.90 -11.16
C THR A 182 31.71 -9.00 -12.37
N GLU A 183 30.54 -8.38 -12.33
CA GLU A 183 29.63 -8.32 -13.48
C GLU A 183 28.99 -6.94 -13.54
N LYS A 184 29.78 -5.97 -14.02
CA LYS A 184 29.29 -4.66 -14.43
C LYS A 184 28.21 -4.87 -15.48
N LYS A 185 26.95 -4.53 -15.16
CA LYS A 185 25.97 -4.16 -16.19
C LYS A 185 26.42 -2.85 -16.82
N THR A 186 27.38 -2.94 -17.74
CA THR A 186 27.79 -1.85 -18.62
C THR A 186 26.54 -1.29 -19.29
N LEU A 187 26.58 -0.04 -19.75
CA LEU A 187 25.54 0.53 -20.61
C LEU A 187 25.14 -0.47 -21.73
N GLU A 188 26.11 -1.26 -22.21
CA GLU A 188 25.87 -2.42 -23.08
C GLU A 188 24.92 -3.47 -22.51
N GLN A 189 25.04 -3.95 -21.28
CA GLN A 189 24.13 -4.98 -20.71
C GLN A 189 22.73 -4.42 -20.44
N ILE A 190 22.61 -3.12 -20.13
CA ILE A 190 21.29 -2.46 -20.03
C ILE A 190 20.63 -2.41 -21.42
N LEU A 191 21.40 -2.15 -22.48
CA LEU A 191 20.89 -2.11 -23.86
C LEU A 191 20.71 -3.49 -24.49
N THR A 192 21.53 -4.47 -24.10
CA THR A 192 21.50 -5.85 -24.64
C THR A 192 20.33 -6.64 -24.04
N GLY A 193 19.78 -6.19 -22.90
CA GLY A 193 18.77 -6.97 -22.19
C GLY A 193 19.41 -8.20 -21.53
N ASP A 194 18.64 -8.87 -20.68
CA ASP A 194 18.95 -10.25 -20.33
C ASP A 194 18.91 -11.08 -21.62
N GLU A 195 19.78 -12.07 -21.80
CA GLU A 195 19.77 -12.93 -23.01
C GLU A 195 18.39 -13.58 -23.23
N ASP A 196 17.60 -13.76 -22.16
CA ASP A 196 16.23 -14.26 -22.18
C ASP A 196 15.15 -13.19 -22.43
N MET A 197 15.49 -11.91 -22.55
CA MET A 197 14.52 -10.84 -22.74
C MET A 197 14.24 -10.65 -24.24
N PRO A 198 13.03 -10.94 -24.75
CA PRO A 198 12.75 -10.99 -26.19
C PRO A 198 12.81 -9.63 -26.91
N TYR A 199 12.96 -8.53 -26.17
CA TYR A 199 12.95 -7.18 -26.73
C TYR A 199 14.35 -6.57 -26.72
N ARG A 200 15.12 -6.75 -27.82
CA ARG A 200 16.41 -6.07 -28.05
C ARG A 200 16.32 -4.54 -28.14
N ARG A 201 15.10 -3.99 -28.27
CA ARG A 201 14.86 -2.56 -28.46
C ARG A 201 13.95 -2.03 -27.36
N ARG A 202 14.44 -1.05 -26.61
CA ARG A 202 13.68 -0.35 -25.57
C ARG A 202 13.09 0.94 -26.13
N GLN A 203 11.81 1.16 -25.87
CA GLN A 203 11.09 2.35 -26.29
C GLN A 203 10.72 3.19 -25.06
N TYR A 204 11.09 4.46 -25.10
CA TYR A 204 10.83 5.44 -24.06
C TYR A 204 10.00 6.57 -24.65
N ILE A 205 9.03 7.04 -23.86
CA ILE A 205 8.23 8.21 -24.20
C ILE A 205 8.33 9.18 -23.03
N ILE A 206 9.03 10.29 -23.23
CA ILE A 206 9.08 11.39 -22.28
C ILE A 206 7.98 12.37 -22.68
N ARG A 207 7.14 12.74 -21.72
CA ARG A 207 6.10 13.75 -21.89
C ARG A 207 6.37 14.84 -20.86
N CYS A 208 6.44 16.09 -21.30
CA CYS A 208 6.57 17.23 -20.40
C CYS A 208 5.69 18.38 -20.89
N ASP A 209 5.23 19.22 -19.97
CA ASP A 209 4.49 20.42 -20.28
C ASP A 209 5.43 21.62 -20.16
N ALA A 210 5.53 22.42 -21.21
CA ALA A 210 6.44 23.56 -21.25
C ALA A 210 5.80 24.75 -21.99
N ARG A 211 6.07 25.96 -21.52
CA ARG A 211 5.70 27.20 -22.21
C ARG A 211 6.68 27.46 -23.34
N ARG A 212 6.17 27.64 -24.56
CA ARG A 212 6.95 28.02 -25.74
C ARG A 212 6.13 28.96 -26.64
N PRO A 213 6.78 29.94 -27.32
CA PRO A 213 8.22 30.19 -27.32
C PRO A 213 8.71 31.05 -26.13
N THR A 214 7.84 31.82 -25.50
CA THR A 214 8.19 32.75 -24.41
C THR A 214 7.58 32.32 -23.07
N LEU A 215 7.99 32.96 -21.96
CA LEU A 215 7.43 32.71 -20.63
C LEU A 215 5.96 33.14 -20.48
N GLY A 216 5.52 34.08 -21.34
CA GLY A 216 4.13 34.53 -21.42
C GLY A 216 3.23 33.58 -22.21
N SER A 217 3.79 32.66 -22.99
CA SER A 217 3.03 31.66 -23.75
C SER A 217 2.30 30.69 -22.84
N ARG A 218 1.20 30.12 -23.35
CA ARG A 218 0.47 29.06 -22.63
C ARG A 218 1.33 27.80 -22.45
N THR A 219 1.09 27.06 -21.37
CA THR A 219 1.72 25.76 -21.14
C THR A 219 1.22 24.77 -22.19
N LEU A 220 2.14 24.20 -22.97
CA LEU A 220 1.83 23.26 -24.06
C LEU A 220 2.50 21.91 -23.83
N PRO A 221 1.83 20.81 -24.24
CA PRO A 221 2.40 19.47 -24.13
C PRO A 221 3.51 19.26 -25.16
N GLN A 222 4.62 18.69 -24.69
CA GLN A 222 5.81 18.33 -25.46
C GLN A 222 6.07 16.82 -25.31
N ARG A 223 6.58 16.19 -26.37
CA ARG A 223 6.83 14.73 -26.36
C ARG A 223 8.17 14.40 -27.00
N LEU A 224 8.93 13.52 -26.36
CA LEU A 224 10.14 12.90 -26.90
C LEU A 224 9.94 11.39 -26.94
N TYR A 225 10.09 10.81 -28.12
CA TYR A 225 10.11 9.38 -28.34
C TYR A 225 11.56 8.96 -28.53
N ALA A 226 12.03 7.98 -27.77
CA ALA A 226 13.36 7.41 -27.93
C ALA A 226 13.25 5.90 -28.06
N ALA A 227 13.72 5.35 -29.17
CA ALA A 227 13.91 3.92 -29.36
C ALA A 227 15.41 3.64 -29.33
N ILE A 228 15.86 2.81 -28.41
CA ILE A 228 17.28 2.53 -28.17
C ILE A 228 17.51 1.02 -28.26
N SER A 229 18.38 0.59 -29.16
CA SER A 229 18.95 -0.77 -29.20
C SER A 229 20.48 -0.68 -29.15
N LYS A 230 21.15 -1.84 -29.25
CA LYS A 230 22.62 -1.91 -29.30
C LYS A 230 23.19 -1.34 -30.60
N GLU A 231 22.48 -1.52 -31.71
CA GLU A 231 22.94 -1.19 -33.06
C GLU A 231 22.48 0.20 -33.53
N GLU A 232 21.29 0.64 -33.10
CA GLU A 232 20.73 1.93 -33.49
C GLU A 232 19.98 2.61 -32.35
N TYR A 233 19.96 3.94 -32.40
CA TYR A 233 19.06 4.76 -31.59
C TYR A 233 18.29 5.72 -32.50
N ARG A 234 17.01 5.92 -32.20
CA ARG A 234 16.15 6.90 -32.87
C ARG A 234 15.47 7.76 -31.84
N ILE A 235 15.64 9.07 -31.97
CA ILE A 235 15.06 10.05 -31.07
C ILE A 235 14.20 10.99 -31.92
N CYS A 236 12.90 11.07 -31.62
CA CYS A 236 11.94 11.93 -32.30
C CYS A 236 11.31 12.88 -31.28
N LEU A 237 11.50 14.17 -31.48
CA LEU A 237 10.92 15.22 -30.64
C LEU A 237 9.71 15.85 -31.36
N THR A 238 8.60 15.98 -30.65
CA THR A 238 7.41 16.72 -31.09
C THR A 238 7.23 17.92 -30.17
N LEU A 239 7.43 19.12 -30.73
CA LEU A 239 7.26 20.37 -30.01
C LEU A 239 6.02 21.14 -30.46
N SER A 240 5.27 21.65 -29.49
CA SER A 240 4.17 22.59 -29.71
C SER A 240 4.59 23.99 -29.27
N SER A 241 4.31 25.00 -30.08
CA SER A 241 4.58 26.41 -29.76
C SER A 241 3.31 27.26 -29.88
N ASP A 242 3.20 28.25 -29.01
CA ASP A 242 2.10 29.21 -29.03
C ASP A 242 2.38 30.27 -30.12
N THR A 243 1.48 30.36 -31.09
CA THR A 243 1.60 31.32 -32.20
C THR A 243 1.07 32.71 -31.84
N VAL A 244 0.36 32.86 -30.72
CA VAL A 244 -0.27 34.13 -30.33
C VAL A 244 0.74 35.08 -29.65
N LEU A 245 1.71 34.53 -28.91
CA LEU A 245 2.72 35.27 -28.15
C LEU A 245 4.14 34.84 -28.56
N SER A 246 4.42 34.93 -29.87
CA SER A 246 5.76 34.68 -30.41
C SER A 246 6.71 35.86 -30.24
#